data_AF-A0A454HFD7-F1
#
_entry.id   AF-A0A454HFD7-F1
#
_cell.length_a   1.000
_cell.length_b   1.000
_cell.length_c   1.000
_cell.angle_alpha   90.00
_cell.angle_beta   90.00
_cell.angle_gamma   90.00
#
_symmetry.space_group_name_H-M   'P 1'
#
loop_
_entity.id
_entity.type
_entity.pdbx_description
1 polymer ?
#
loop_
_entity_poly.entity_id
_entity_poly.type
_entity_poly.pdbx_seq_one_letter_code
_entity_poly.pdbx_strand_id
1 'polypeptide(L)' 'SLCTFQNGKRYNCDLSASYNIGARYFIRELLKSLPVTERSLLEAKVPSVKRRISCVYADLRELFSEMELLRAA' A
#
# COMPACT_ATOMS: atom_id res chain seq x y z
N SER A 1 -17.00 -12.45 -7.86
CA SER A 1 -18.30 -11.82 -8.25
C SER A 1 -18.14 -10.31 -8.43
N LEU A 2 -18.99 -9.64 -9.23
CA LEU A 2 -19.04 -8.16 -9.29
C LEU A 2 -19.92 -7.64 -8.15
N CYS A 3 -19.39 -6.74 -7.33
CA CYS A 3 -20.00 -6.30 -6.08
C CYS A 3 -20.01 -4.77 -5.98
N THR A 4 -21.09 -4.19 -5.46
CA THR A 4 -21.15 -2.77 -5.10
C THR A 4 -20.69 -2.60 -3.65
N PHE A 5 -19.64 -1.82 -3.44
CA PHE A 5 -19.09 -1.53 -2.12
C PHE A 5 -19.90 -0.40 -1.45
N GLN A 6 -19.70 -0.20 -0.14
CA GLN A 6 -20.41 0.84 0.64
C GLN A 6 -20.26 2.26 0.07
N ASN A 7 -19.19 2.52 -0.66
CA ASN A 7 -18.93 3.78 -1.35
C ASN A 7 -19.63 3.91 -2.73
N GLY A 8 -20.52 2.97 -3.08
CA GLY A 8 -21.22 2.93 -4.37
C GLY A 8 -20.39 2.42 -5.55
N LYS A 9 -19.09 2.15 -5.36
CA LYS A 9 -18.22 1.68 -6.44
C LYS A 9 -18.42 0.19 -6.69
N ARG A 10 -18.35 -0.20 -7.97
CA ARG A 10 -18.49 -1.60 -8.39
C ARG A 10 -17.13 -2.19 -8.72
N TYR A 11 -16.74 -3.27 -8.05
CA TYR A 11 -15.50 -4.00 -8.33
C TYR A 11 -15.73 -5.50 -8.33
N ASN A 12 -14.87 -6.23 -9.04
CA ASN A 12 -14.80 -7.67 -8.85
C ASN A 12 -14.24 -7.94 -7.43
N CYS A 13 -15.03 -8.59 -6.59
CA CYS A 13 -14.73 -8.89 -5.19
C CYS A 13 -13.41 -9.66 -5.04
N ASP A 14 -13.21 -10.71 -5.83
CA ASP A 14 -12.05 -11.61 -5.72
C ASP A 14 -10.77 -10.91 -6.19
N LEU A 15 -10.87 -10.12 -7.26
CA LEU A 15 -9.76 -9.31 -7.76
C LEU A 15 -9.38 -8.22 -6.75
N SER A 16 -10.36 -7.50 -6.20
CA SER A 16 -10.12 -6.47 -5.19
C SER A 16 -9.47 -7.05 -3.93
N ALA A 17 -9.96 -8.20 -3.45
CA ALA A 17 -9.37 -8.91 -2.33
C ALA A 17 -7.94 -9.36 -2.63
N SER A 18 -7.71 -9.96 -3.81
CA SER A 18 -6.38 -10.43 -4.24
C SER A 18 -5.36 -9.29 -4.26
N TYR A 19 -5.72 -8.13 -4.82
CA TYR A 19 -4.84 -6.95 -4.82
C TYR A 19 -4.55 -6.42 -3.42
N ASN A 20 -5.54 -6.37 -2.54
CA ASN A 20 -5.34 -5.86 -1.18
C ASN A 20 -4.50 -6.83 -0.34
N ILE A 21 -4.67 -8.15 -0.49
CA ILE A 21 -3.80 -9.15 0.16
C ILE A 21 -2.36 -9.01 -0.34
N GLY A 22 -2.16 -8.92 -1.66
CA GLY A 22 -0.85 -8.71 -2.27
C GLY A 22 -0.19 -7.42 -1.78
N ALA A 23 -0.94 -6.31 -1.73
CA ALA A 23 -0.45 -5.02 -1.24
C ALA A 23 0.13 -5.12 0.18
N ARG A 24 -0.57 -5.81 1.09
CA ARG A 24 -0.10 -6.00 2.48
C ARG A 24 1.17 -6.83 2.59
N TYR A 25 1.37 -7.77 1.67
CA TYR A 25 2.60 -8.55 1.59
C TYR A 25 3.75 -7.66 1.09
N PHE A 26 3.60 -7.04 -0.07
CA PHE A 26 4.66 -6.24 -0.69
C PHE A 26 5.05 -5.02 0.15
N ILE A 27 4.08 -4.28 0.71
CA ILE A 27 4.37 -3.16 1.62
C ILE A 27 5.24 -3.63 2.79
N ARG A 28 4.96 -4.80 3.38
CA ARG A 28 5.84 -5.33 4.44
C ARG A 28 7.23 -5.62 3.92
N GLU A 29 7.35 -6.40 2.86
CA GLU A 29 8.66 -6.85 2.38
C GLU A 29 9.55 -5.66 2.01
N LEU A 30 8.98 -4.67 1.32
CA LEU A 30 9.66 -3.42 0.99
C LEU A 30 10.14 -2.72 2.26
N LEU A 31 9.23 -2.36 3.18
CA LEU A 31 9.59 -1.62 4.39
C LEU A 31 10.53 -2.39 5.34
N LYS A 32 10.44 -3.73 5.37
CA LYS A 32 11.31 -4.58 6.20
C LYS A 32 12.77 -4.51 5.74
N SER A 33 13.00 -4.36 4.44
CA SER A 33 14.36 -4.30 3.87
C SER A 33 15.04 -2.94 4.03
N LEU A 34 14.30 -1.89 4.41
CA LEU A 34 14.84 -0.53 4.48
C LEU A 34 15.52 -0.21 5.81
N PRO A 35 16.55 0.64 5.82
CA PRO A 35 17.06 1.26 7.02
C PRO A 35 15.96 2.00 7.79
N VAL A 36 16.07 2.05 9.12
CA VAL A 36 15.06 2.67 10.00
C VAL A 36 14.77 4.13 9.61
N THR A 37 15.81 4.88 9.23
CA THR A 37 15.68 6.29 8.82
C THR A 37 14.82 6.44 7.57
N GLU A 38 15.14 5.70 6.50
CA GLU A 38 14.37 5.73 5.24
C GLU A 38 12.93 5.24 5.45
N ARG A 39 12.78 4.15 6.21
CA ARG A 39 11.47 3.64 6.58
C ARG A 39 10.64 4.70 7.31
N SER A 40 11.22 5.40 8.28
CA SER A 40 10.53 6.44 9.05
C SER A 40 10.08 7.60 8.17
N LEU A 41 10.92 8.03 7.21
CA LEU A 41 10.58 9.07 6.24
C LEU A 41 9.41 8.64 5.35
N LEU A 42 9.44 7.42 4.79
CA LEU A 42 8.36 6.90 3.97
C LEU A 42 7.06 6.74 4.76
N GLU A 43 7.14 6.23 5.99
CA GLU A 43 5.98 6.10 6.87
C GLU A 43 5.39 7.46 7.29
N ALA A 44 6.18 8.54 7.27
CA ALA A 44 5.69 9.90 7.48
C ALA A 44 4.96 10.45 6.25
N LYS A 45 5.44 10.13 5.04
CA LYS A 45 4.81 10.53 3.78
C LYS A 45 3.55 9.72 3.44
N VAL A 46 3.55 8.43 3.78
CA VAL A 46 2.42 7.51 3.53
C VAL A 46 1.94 6.89 4.85
N PRO A 47 1.20 7.62 5.70
CA PRO A 47 0.88 7.16 7.06
C PRO A 47 0.05 5.88 7.13
N SER A 48 -0.69 5.54 6.07
CA SER A 48 -1.51 4.33 5.99
C SER A 48 -0.70 3.05 6.11
N VAL A 49 0.57 3.03 5.67
CA VAL A 49 1.43 1.83 5.69
C VAL A 49 1.80 1.38 7.11
N LYS A 50 1.69 2.27 8.11
CA LYS A 50 1.83 1.90 9.53
C LYS A 50 0.71 0.97 10.01
N ARG A 51 -0.48 1.09 9.42
CA ARG A 51 -1.67 0.29 9.76
C ARG A 51 -1.84 -0.83 8.76
N ARG A 52 -0.98 -1.85 8.89
CA ARG A 52 -0.85 -2.92 7.90
C ARG A 52 -2.16 -3.64 7.51
N ILE A 53 -3.10 -3.79 8.44
CA ILE A 53 -4.39 -4.47 8.16
C ILE A 53 -5.29 -3.61 7.28
N SER A 54 -5.17 -2.29 7.31
CA SER A 54 -5.97 -1.39 6.45
C SER A 54 -5.35 -1.13 5.08
N CYS A 55 -4.12 -1.59 4.83
CA CYS A 55 -3.48 -1.30 3.55
C CYS A 55 -4.22 -1.98 2.38
N VAL A 56 -4.38 -1.20 1.32
CA VAL A 56 -4.99 -1.55 0.05
C VAL A 56 -4.02 -1.28 -1.09
N TYR A 57 -4.39 -1.67 -2.31
CA TYR A 57 -3.56 -1.45 -3.49
C TYR A 57 -3.15 0.02 -3.71
N ALA A 58 -4.01 0.98 -3.34
CA ALA A 58 -3.69 2.40 -3.46
C ALA A 58 -2.48 2.80 -2.60
N ASP A 59 -2.38 2.29 -1.36
CA ASP A 59 -1.25 2.57 -0.46
C ASP A 59 0.07 2.03 -1.01
N LEU A 60 0.03 0.85 -1.65
CA LEU A 60 1.22 0.28 -2.29
C LEU A 60 1.70 1.16 -3.44
N ARG A 61 0.78 1.69 -4.26
CA ARG A 61 1.13 2.59 -5.38
C ARG A 61 1.74 3.90 -4.87
N GLU A 62 1.16 4.48 -3.83
CA GLU A 62 1.64 5.71 -3.22
C GLU A 62 3.02 5.51 -2.58
N LEU A 63 3.20 4.42 -1.80
CA LEU A 63 4.49 4.04 -1.23
C LEU A 63 5.56 3.90 -2.33
N PHE A 64 5.24 3.20 -3.42
CA PHE A 64 6.19 3.00 -4.51
C PHE A 64 6.57 4.33 -5.18
N SER A 65 5.61 5.23 -5.39
CA SER A 65 5.87 6.57 -5.92
C SER A 65 6.81 7.37 -5.02
N GLU A 66 6.58 7.36 -3.70
CA GLU A 66 7.44 8.07 -2.75
C GLU A 66 8.83 7.47 -2.64
N MET A 67 8.95 6.14 -2.76
CA MET A 67 10.25 5.47 -2.83
C MET A 67 11.05 5.93 -4.05
N GLU A 68 10.43 6.01 -5.22
CA GLU A 68 11.11 6.47 -6.43
C GLU A 68 11.51 7.96 -6.33
N LEU A 69 10.68 8.81 -5.71
CA LEU A 69 11.03 10.21 -5.44
C LEU A 69 12.22 10.33 -4.48
N LEU A 70 12.29 9.50 -3.43
CA LEU A 70 13.43 9.51 -2.52
C LEU A 70 14.72 8.99 -3.16
N ARG A 71 14.63 8.07 -4.13
CA ARG A 71 15.80 7.56 -4.87
C ARG A 71 16.34 8.56 -5.89
N ALA A 72 15.50 9.48 -6.35
CA ALA A 72 15.87 10.50 -7.34
C ALA A 72 16.41 11.81 -6.72
N ALA A 73 16.31 11.96 -5.39
CA ALA A 73 16.81 13.10 -4.62
C ALA A 73 18.24 12.85 -4.10
#